data_AF-A0A0C2F486-F1
#
_entry.id   AF-A0A0C2F486-F1
#
_cell.length_a   1.000
_cell.length_b   1.000
_cell.length_c   1.000
_cell.angle_alpha   90.00
_cell.angle_beta   90.00
_cell.angle_gamma   90.00
#
_symmetry.space_group_name_H-M   'P 1'
#
loop_
_entity.id
_entity.type
_entity.pdbx_description
1 polymer ?
#
loop_
_entity_poly.entity_id
_entity_poly.type
_entity_poly.pdbx_seq_one_letter_code
_entity_poly.pdbx_strand_id
1 'polypeptide(L)'
;AKISLNKKNFRRDTHRPAPFRTPNFNPEDLESAIEAYNWEILSDPTEDYEHLVRGLLKCADASRLSQPTTIPRLNDHATKLLERRKAVKLYPNATHLEKVIANKACRTAVKESLRAYRRTMLLEAVKTKSSIKRCKKNLNDQRNVMAALKDKE
;
A
#
# COMPACT_ATOMS: atom_id res chain seq x y z
N ALA A 1 -51.45 10.58 -4.88
CA ALA A 1 -50.34 9.64 -5.17
C ALA A 1 -49.36 9.64 -3.99
N LYS A 2 -49.14 8.49 -3.33
CA LYS A 2 -48.14 8.35 -2.25
C LYS A 2 -46.78 8.07 -2.87
N ILE A 3 -45.88 9.06 -2.84
CA ILE A 3 -44.51 8.91 -3.33
C ILE A 3 -43.74 8.10 -2.29
N SER A 4 -43.47 6.83 -2.62
CA SER A 4 -42.57 5.97 -1.83
C SER A 4 -41.13 6.32 -2.20
N LEU A 5 -40.43 7.04 -1.32
CA LEU A 5 -39.00 7.24 -1.45
C LEU A 5 -38.30 5.92 -1.11
N ASN A 6 -37.82 5.25 -2.15
CA ASN A 6 -37.08 4.01 -2.07
C ASN A 6 -35.79 4.24 -1.25
N LYS A 7 -35.74 3.76 0.00
CA LYS A 7 -34.58 3.83 0.92
C LYS A 7 -33.40 2.96 0.47
N LYS A 8 -33.21 2.72 -0.84
CA LYS A 8 -32.07 1.99 -1.36
C LYS A 8 -30.90 2.95 -1.56
N ASN A 9 -30.15 3.09 -0.48
CA ASN A 9 -28.68 3.17 -0.49
C ASN A 9 -28.07 4.45 -1.05
N PHE A 10 -28.37 5.59 -0.42
CA PHE A 10 -27.44 6.71 -0.37
C PHE A 10 -26.27 6.33 0.56
N ARG A 11 -25.41 5.39 0.14
CA ARG A 11 -24.11 5.17 0.81
C ARG A 11 -23.16 6.24 0.29
N ARG A 12 -23.29 7.46 0.86
CA ARG A 12 -22.26 8.50 0.79
C ARG A 12 -20.93 7.85 1.14
N ASP A 13 -19.98 7.94 0.23
CA ASP A 13 -18.57 8.25 0.45
C ASP A 13 -18.03 8.12 1.88
N THR A 14 -18.20 6.98 2.53
CA THR A 14 -17.34 6.61 3.66
C THR A 14 -16.11 5.94 3.07
N HIS A 15 -15.39 6.65 2.20
CA HIS A 15 -13.97 6.43 2.05
C HIS A 15 -13.38 6.80 3.40
N ARG A 16 -13.35 5.83 4.33
CA ARG A 16 -12.57 5.97 5.55
C ARG A 16 -11.17 6.35 5.06
N PRO A 17 -10.62 7.52 5.43
CA PRO A 17 -9.27 7.86 5.06
C PRO A 17 -8.39 6.68 5.46
N ALA A 18 -7.40 6.35 4.62
CA ALA A 18 -6.42 5.35 5.00
C ALA A 18 -5.96 5.70 6.42
N PRO A 19 -6.02 4.76 7.38
CA PRO A 19 -5.64 5.06 8.75
C PRO A 19 -4.27 5.71 8.69
N PHE A 20 -4.16 6.93 9.23
CA PHE A 20 -2.88 7.60 9.36
C PHE A 20 -1.97 6.65 10.13
N ARG A 21 -1.00 6.06 9.44
CA ARG A 21 -0.02 5.19 10.08
C ARG A 21 1.06 6.13 10.56
N THR A 22 1.05 6.42 11.86
CA THR A 22 2.22 6.98 12.52
C THR A 22 3.42 6.08 12.18
N PRO A 23 4.49 6.62 11.60
CA PRO A 23 5.72 5.86 11.44
C PRO A 23 6.12 5.28 12.79
N ASN A 24 6.54 4.02 12.80
CA ASN A 24 7.01 3.40 14.02
C ASN A 24 8.51 3.74 14.14
N PHE A 25 8.92 4.25 15.29
CA PHE A 25 10.31 4.60 15.56
C PHE A 25 10.88 3.62 16.59
N ASN A 26 12.16 3.28 16.45
CA ASN A 26 12.88 2.58 17.51
C ASN A 26 13.26 3.61 18.57
N PRO A 27 12.78 3.48 19.82
CA PRO A 27 13.08 4.45 20.88
C PRO A 27 14.58 4.57 21.15
N GLU A 28 15.33 3.46 21.13
CA GLU A 28 16.77 3.44 21.43
C GLU A 28 17.57 4.17 20.34
N ASP A 29 17.23 3.92 19.07
CA ASP A 29 17.87 4.60 17.94
C ASP A 29 17.47 6.10 17.88
N LEU A 30 16.24 6.43 18.30
CA LEU A 30 15.76 7.82 18.36
C LEU A 30 16.50 8.60 19.43
N GLU A 31 16.63 8.04 20.63
CA GLU A 31 17.38 8.64 21.74
C GLU A 31 18.85 8.84 21.35
N SER A 32 19.48 7.80 20.81
CA SER A 32 20.86 7.88 20.30
C SER A 32 21.04 8.95 19.22
N ALA A 33 20.08 9.10 18.31
CA ALA A 33 20.14 10.09 17.24
C ALA A 33 19.94 11.52 17.75
N ILE A 34 19.09 11.70 18.77
CA ILE A 34 18.89 13.00 19.44
C ILE A 34 20.16 13.40 20.18
N GLU A 35 20.78 12.50 20.93
CA GLU A 35 22.01 12.78 21.67
C GLU A 35 23.20 13.07 20.74
N ALA A 36 23.26 12.41 19.58
CA ALA A 36 24.32 12.62 18.60
C ALA A 36 24.17 13.91 17.76
N TYR A 37 23.00 14.53 17.76
CA TYR A 37 22.77 15.75 16.98
C TYR A 37 23.26 16.99 17.74
N ASN A 38 23.94 17.89 17.02
CA ASN A 38 24.46 19.12 17.61
C ASN A 38 23.37 20.21 17.69
N TRP A 39 22.67 20.27 18.82
CA TRP A 39 21.60 21.25 19.10
C TRP A 39 22.17 22.61 19.52
N GLU A 40 22.79 23.32 18.58
CA GLU A 40 23.22 24.69 18.77
C GLU A 40 22.03 25.65 18.68
N ILE A 41 22.01 26.66 19.56
CA ILE A 41 21.08 27.78 19.48
C ILE A 41 21.71 28.82 18.56
N LEU A 42 21.03 29.11 17.45
CA LEU A 42 21.50 30.10 16.49
C LEU A 42 20.95 31.48 16.83
N SER A 43 21.71 32.53 16.49
CA SER A 43 21.32 33.91 16.79
C SER A 43 20.18 34.39 15.90
N ASP A 44 20.11 33.92 14.66
CA ASP A 44 18.99 34.21 13.77
C ASP A 44 17.81 33.25 14.06
N PRO A 45 16.61 33.75 14.38
CA PRO A 45 15.47 32.89 14.71
C PRO A 45 14.98 32.00 13.57
N THR A 46 15.20 32.41 12.32
CA THR A 46 14.80 31.62 11.15
C THR A 46 15.76 30.45 10.96
N GLU A 47 17.05 30.71 11.04
CA GLU A 47 18.09 29.69 10.98
C GLU A 47 18.00 28.71 12.16
N ASP A 48 17.71 29.20 13.36
CA ASP A 48 17.50 28.37 14.56
C ASP A 48 16.33 27.39 14.36
N TYR A 49 15.20 27.87 13.84
CA TYR A 49 14.05 27.02 13.54
C TYR A 49 14.37 25.99 12.44
N GLU A 50 15.04 26.40 11.36
CA GLU A 50 15.44 25.47 10.30
C GLU A 50 16.42 24.40 10.80
N HIS A 51 17.35 24.78 11.68
CA HIS A 51 18.30 23.87 12.30
C HIS A 51 17.61 22.85 13.20
N LEU A 52 16.64 23.29 14.01
CA LEU A 52 15.78 22.43 14.82
C LEU A 52 15.02 21.43 13.94
N VAL A 53 14.35 21.91 12.88
CA VAL A 53 13.57 21.05 11.98
C VAL A 53 14.46 20.03 11.27
N ARG A 54 15.65 20.43 10.82
CA ARG A 54 16.64 19.51 10.23
C ARG A 54 17.11 18.45 11.22
N GLY A 55 17.37 18.83 12.47
CA GLY A 55 17.74 17.88 13.52
C GLY A 55 16.65 16.87 13.78
N LEU A 56 15.41 17.32 13.94
CA LEU A 56 14.26 16.45 14.17
C LEU A 56 14.03 15.49 12.98
N LEU A 57 14.14 15.96 11.74
CA LEU A 57 14.02 15.12 10.55
C LEU A 57 15.12 14.05 10.48
N LYS A 58 16.37 14.42 10.78
CA LYS A 58 17.48 13.46 10.82
C LYS A 58 17.28 12.39 11.91
N CYS A 59 16.83 12.79 13.10
CA CYS A 59 16.53 11.86 14.19
C CYS A 59 15.39 10.92 13.82
N ALA A 60 14.33 11.45 13.20
CA ALA A 60 13.21 10.66 12.72
C ALA A 60 13.66 9.66 11.65
N ASP A 61 14.51 10.06 10.70
CA ASP A 61 15.01 9.19 9.65
C ASP A 61 15.93 8.08 10.18
N ALA A 62 16.81 8.41 11.12
CA ALA A 62 17.72 7.45 11.75
C ALA A 62 16.99 6.39 12.58
N SER A 63 15.94 6.79 13.29
CA SER A 63 15.14 5.90 14.15
C SER A 63 13.96 5.23 13.44
N ARG A 64 13.73 5.56 12.17
CA ARG A 64 12.59 5.04 11.43
C ARG A 64 12.72 3.53 11.27
N LEU A 65 11.86 2.79 11.95
CA LEU A 65 11.74 1.36 11.67
C LEU A 65 11.26 1.20 10.23
N SER A 66 11.91 0.31 9.49
CA SER A 66 11.41 -0.09 8.18
C SER A 66 9.92 -0.43 8.33
N GLN A 67 9.07 0.17 7.51
CA GLN A 67 7.67 -0.25 7.49
C GLN A 67 7.67 -1.77 7.32
N PRO A 68 6.82 -2.51 8.06
CA PRO A 68 6.78 -3.96 7.97
C PRO A 68 6.82 -4.33 6.51
N THR A 69 7.84 -5.10 6.10
CA THR A 69 8.14 -5.42 4.71
C THR A 69 6.84 -5.81 4.07
N THR A 70 6.25 -4.89 3.30
CA THR A 70 4.86 -5.07 2.91
C THR A 70 4.90 -6.20 1.92
N ILE A 71 4.42 -7.39 2.34
CA ILE A 71 4.42 -8.58 1.50
C ILE A 71 3.77 -8.16 0.20
N PRO A 72 4.51 -8.14 -0.92
CA PRO A 72 3.99 -7.58 -2.15
C PRO A 72 2.81 -8.42 -2.59
N ARG A 73 1.71 -7.74 -2.91
CA ARG A 73 0.44 -8.40 -3.25
C ARG A 73 0.55 -9.18 -4.56
N LEU A 74 1.40 -8.72 -5.47
CA LEU A 74 1.80 -9.41 -6.68
C LEU A 74 3.25 -9.85 -6.56
N ASN A 75 3.53 -11.09 -6.97
CA ASN A 75 4.89 -11.60 -7.08
C ASN A 75 5.56 -11.06 -8.35
N ASP A 76 6.89 -11.14 -8.39
CA ASP A 76 7.70 -10.59 -9.47
C ASP A 76 7.32 -11.16 -10.84
N HIS A 77 6.96 -12.44 -10.89
CA HIS A 77 6.51 -13.09 -12.12
C HIS A 77 5.24 -12.44 -12.69
N ALA A 78 4.22 -12.21 -11.85
CA ALA A 78 2.99 -11.54 -12.26
C ALA A 78 3.25 -10.09 -12.67
N THR A 79 4.13 -9.38 -11.96
CA THR A 79 4.54 -8.01 -12.30
C THR A 79 5.24 -7.96 -13.67
N LYS A 80 6.21 -8.84 -13.92
CA LYS A 80 6.89 -8.94 -15.22
C LYS A 80 5.92 -9.20 -16.38
N LEU A 81 4.94 -10.08 -16.17
CA LEU A 81 3.93 -10.35 -17.19
C LEU A 81 3.03 -9.13 -17.45
N LEU A 82 2.63 -8.39 -16.40
CA LEU A 82 1.86 -7.16 -16.56
C LEU A 82 2.61 -6.12 -17.40
N GLU A 83 3.90 -5.95 -17.15
CA GLU A 83 4.76 -5.06 -17.96
C GLU A 83 4.85 -5.55 -19.41
N ARG A 84 5.04 -6.85 -19.63
CA ARG A 84 5.02 -7.42 -20.99
C ARG A 84 3.70 -7.17 -21.71
N ARG A 85 2.55 -7.32 -21.04
CA ARG A 85 1.23 -7.03 -21.62
C ARG A 85 1.09 -5.55 -21.95
N LYS A 86 1.58 -4.66 -21.08
CA LYS A 86 1.59 -3.22 -21.35
C LYS A 86 2.42 -2.92 -22.60
N ALA A 87 3.63 -3.49 -22.71
CA ALA A 87 4.49 -3.33 -23.87
C ALA A 87 3.81 -3.84 -25.16
N VAL A 88 3.24 -5.05 -25.14
CA VAL A 88 2.51 -5.62 -26.29
C VAL A 88 1.27 -4.79 -26.66
N LYS A 89 0.58 -4.20 -25.68
CA LYS A 89 -0.57 -3.32 -25.94
C LYS A 89 -0.16 -2.02 -26.63
N LEU A 90 0.98 -1.45 -26.24
CA LEU A 90 1.51 -0.21 -26.81
C LEU A 90 2.23 -0.40 -28.14
N TYR A 91 2.69 -1.62 -28.43
CA TYR A 91 3.42 -1.92 -29.65
C TYR A 91 2.49 -1.88 -30.89
N PRO A 92 2.72 -0.97 -31.86
CA PRO A 92 1.81 -0.78 -33.00
C PRO A 92 1.67 -2.03 -33.88
N ASN A 93 2.77 -2.78 -34.05
CA ASN A 93 2.84 -3.94 -34.94
C ASN A 93 2.50 -5.26 -34.24
N ALA A 94 2.04 -5.23 -32.98
CA ALA A 94 1.73 -6.45 -32.27
C ALA A 94 0.49 -7.12 -32.87
N THR A 95 0.64 -8.39 -33.23
CA THR A 95 -0.43 -9.21 -33.78
C THR A 95 -1.55 -9.40 -32.75
N HIS A 96 -2.76 -9.68 -33.24
CA HIS A 96 -3.88 -9.99 -32.35
C HIS A 96 -3.58 -11.20 -31.44
N LEU A 97 -2.93 -12.22 -32.00
CA LEU A 97 -2.57 -13.43 -31.27
C LEU A 97 -1.61 -13.12 -30.09
N GLU A 98 -0.58 -12.30 -30.30
CA GLU A 98 0.34 -11.88 -29.23
C GLU A 98 -0.38 -11.13 -28.11
N LYS A 99 -1.31 -10.23 -28.47
CA LYS A 99 -2.15 -9.51 -27.48
C LYS A 99 -3.01 -10.49 -26.67
N VAL A 100 -3.59 -11.49 -27.31
CA VAL A 100 -4.41 -12.52 -26.62
C VAL A 100 -3.55 -13.38 -25.70
N ILE A 101 -2.39 -13.86 -26.16
CA ILE A 101 -1.47 -14.67 -25.37
C ILE A 101 -0.98 -13.89 -24.15
N ALA A 102 -0.52 -12.65 -24.33
CA ALA A 102 -0.06 -11.81 -23.23
C ALA A 102 -1.17 -11.52 -22.21
N ASN A 103 -2.40 -11.24 -22.67
CA ASN A 103 -3.55 -11.08 -21.79
C ASN A 103 -3.87 -12.34 -20.99
N LYS A 104 -3.88 -13.52 -21.64
CA LYS A 104 -4.17 -14.80 -20.98
C LYS A 104 -3.12 -15.11 -19.91
N ALA A 105 -1.84 -14.99 -20.26
CA ALA A 105 -0.73 -15.23 -19.33
C ALA A 105 -0.82 -14.30 -18.10
N CYS A 106 -1.08 -13.01 -18.31
CA CYS A 106 -1.26 -12.06 -17.21
C CYS A 106 -2.43 -12.42 -16.29
N ARG A 107 -3.59 -12.74 -16.85
CA ARG A 107 -4.79 -13.08 -16.07
C ARG A 107 -4.52 -14.30 -15.17
N THR A 108 -3.87 -15.32 -15.71
CA THR A 108 -3.50 -16.53 -14.95
C THR A 108 -2.50 -16.19 -13.84
N ALA A 109 -1.39 -15.52 -14.17
CA ALA A 109 -0.33 -15.21 -13.21
C ALA A 109 -0.82 -14.28 -12.09
N VAL A 110 -1.60 -13.25 -12.40
CA VAL A 110 -2.21 -12.36 -11.39
C VAL A 110 -3.14 -13.13 -10.47
N LYS A 111 -3.97 -14.03 -11.02
CA LYS A 111 -4.90 -14.85 -10.21
C LYS A 111 -4.14 -15.77 -9.25
N GLU A 112 -3.07 -16.39 -9.72
CA GLU A 112 -2.22 -17.27 -8.91
C GLU A 112 -1.47 -16.50 -7.84
N SER A 113 -0.87 -15.36 -8.19
CA SER A 113 -0.17 -14.51 -7.24
C SER A 113 -1.09 -14.01 -6.13
N LEU A 114 -2.32 -13.60 -6.45
CA LEU A 114 -3.30 -13.16 -5.44
C LEU A 114 -3.73 -14.31 -4.52
N ARG A 115 -3.82 -15.54 -5.04
CA ARG A 115 -4.08 -16.74 -4.21
C ARG A 115 -2.91 -17.03 -3.28
N ALA A 116 -1.68 -16.94 -3.78
CA ALA A 116 -0.47 -17.12 -2.99
C ALA A 116 -0.38 -16.06 -1.87
N TYR A 117 -0.55 -14.79 -2.20
CA TYR A 117 -0.59 -13.69 -1.23
C TYR A 117 -1.63 -13.93 -0.13
N ARG A 118 -2.84 -14.36 -0.50
CA ARG A 118 -3.89 -14.70 0.47
C ARG A 118 -3.47 -15.81 1.42
N ARG A 119 -2.78 -16.85 0.93
CA ARG A 119 -2.26 -17.92 1.78
C ARG A 119 -1.18 -17.39 2.72
N THR A 120 -0.22 -16.62 2.21
CA THR A 120 0.86 -16.02 3.00
C THR A 120 0.30 -15.15 4.13
N MET A 121 -0.64 -14.25 3.83
CA MET A 121 -1.25 -13.39 4.85
C MET A 121 -2.02 -14.16 5.93
N LEU A 122 -2.61 -15.30 5.59
CA LEU A 122 -3.28 -16.16 6.57
C LEU A 122 -2.27 -16.92 7.43
N LEU A 123 -1.21 -17.45 6.83
CA LEU A 123 -0.12 -18.11 7.57
C LEU A 123 0.58 -17.13 8.50
N GLU A 124 0.80 -15.90 8.06
CA GLU A 124 1.40 -14.85 8.89
C GLU A 124 0.50 -14.47 10.06
N ALA A 125 -0.82 -14.42 9.85
CA ALA A 125 -1.77 -14.20 10.93
C ALA A 125 -1.71 -15.32 11.98
N VAL A 126 -1.55 -16.57 11.56
CA VAL A 126 -1.36 -17.72 12.46
C VAL A 126 -0.04 -17.59 13.24
N LYS A 127 1.08 -17.31 12.55
CA LYS A 127 2.41 -17.14 13.17
C LYS A 127 2.42 -16.05 14.23
N THR A 128 1.79 -14.91 13.92
CA THR A 128 1.70 -13.76 14.83
C THR A 128 0.60 -13.90 15.90
N LYS A 129 -0.08 -15.06 15.98
CA LYS A 129 -1.23 -15.31 16.86
C LYS A 129 -2.31 -14.22 16.76
N SER A 130 -2.44 -13.61 15.58
CA SER A 130 -3.39 -12.54 15.33
C SER A 130 -4.74 -13.10 14.81
N SER A 131 -5.78 -12.27 14.84
CA SER A 131 -7.14 -12.71 14.49
C SER A 131 -7.27 -13.07 13.00
N ILE A 132 -7.41 -14.37 12.71
CA ILE A 132 -7.68 -14.89 11.35
C ILE A 132 -8.96 -14.28 10.76
N LYS A 133 -10.00 -14.08 11.59
CA LYS A 133 -11.26 -13.44 11.19
C LYS A 133 -11.01 -12.02 10.67
N ARG A 134 -10.21 -11.24 11.41
CA ARG A 134 -9.84 -9.87 11.01
C ARG A 134 -8.99 -9.88 9.73
N CYS A 135 -8.02 -10.79 9.61
CA CYS A 135 -7.21 -10.95 8.40
C CYS A 135 -8.07 -11.25 7.16
N LYS A 136 -8.98 -12.24 7.25
CA LYS A 136 -9.91 -12.58 6.15
C LYS A 136 -10.78 -11.39 5.73
N LYS A 137 -11.30 -10.62 6.70
CA LYS A 137 -12.10 -9.41 6.42
C LYS A 137 -11.27 -8.38 5.66
N ASN A 138 -10.07 -8.06 6.15
CA ASN A 138 -9.18 -7.09 5.50
C ASN A 138 -8.86 -7.49 4.05
N LEU A 139 -8.53 -8.77 3.81
CA LEU A 139 -8.27 -9.28 2.45
C LEU A 139 -9.50 -9.16 1.53
N ASN A 140 -10.71 -9.25 2.07
CA ASN A 140 -11.95 -9.08 1.31
C ASN A 140 -12.23 -7.60 1.02
N ASP A 141 -12.05 -6.73 2.00
CA ASP A 141 -12.24 -5.28 1.85
C ASP A 141 -11.27 -4.74 0.77
N GLN A 142 -10.01 -5.17 0.79
CA GLN A 142 -9.01 -4.86 -0.25
C GLN A 142 -9.35 -5.40 -1.64
N ARG A 143 -10.20 -6.43 -1.76
CA ARG A 143 -10.70 -6.92 -3.05
C ARG A 143 -11.83 -6.03 -3.56
N ASN A 144 -12.73 -5.62 -2.68
CA ASN A 144 -13.89 -4.80 -3.02
C ASN A 144 -13.48 -3.39 -3.47
N VAL A 145 -12.48 -2.78 -2.81
CA VAL A 145 -11.93 -1.47 -3.23
C VAL A 145 -11.42 -1.52 -4.67
N MET A 146 -10.75 -2.60 -5.08
CA MET A 146 -10.26 -2.77 -6.45
C MET A 146 -11.38 -3.02 -7.48
N ALA A 147 -12.49 -3.63 -7.07
CA ALA A 147 -13.64 -3.83 -7.95
C ALA A 147 -14.34 -2.50 -8.24
N ALA A 148 -14.55 -1.67 -7.21
CA ALA A 148 -15.14 -0.34 -7.36
C ALA A 148 -14.31 0.61 -8.24
N LEU A 149 -12.99 0.40 -8.34
CA LEU A 149 -12.11 1.14 -9.24
C LEU A 149 -12.16 0.65 -10.70
N LYS A 150 -12.71 -0.54 -10.96
CA LYS A 150 -12.85 -1.10 -12.32
C LYS A 150 -14.16 -0.72 -13.00
N ASP A 151 -15.18 -0.35 -12.23
CA ASP A 151 -16.51 -0.02 -12.75
C ASP A 151 -16.64 1.48 -13.13
N LYS A 152 -15.50 2.18 -13.30
CA LYS A 152 -15.44 3.55 -13.84
C LYS A 152 -14.91 3.52 -15.27
N GLU A 153 -15.71 2.98 -16.19
CA GLU A 153 -15.63 3.20 -17.63
C GLU A 153 -17.01 3.61 -18.13
#